data_AF-A0A1Y0BFU8-F1
#
_entry.id   AF-A0A1Y0BFU8-F1
#
_cell.length_a   1.000
_cell.length_b   1.000
_cell.length_c   1.000
_cell.angle_alpha   90.00
_cell.angle_beta   90.00
_cell.angle_gamma   90.00
#
_symmetry.space_group_name_H-M   'P 1'
#
loop_
_entity.id
_entity.type
_entity.pdbx_description
1 polymer ?
#
loop_
_entity_poly.entity_id
_entity_poly.type
_entity_poly.pdbx_seq_one_letter_code
_entity_poly.pdbx_strand_id
1 'polypeptide(L)'
;MSSYALEKAMWTVGTSPAEAEKFRQSPAAYAEQFNLDADEKVSLATLAVGDMARRGASTLLLLMGFMAVNGPGGMGEYMRRMNQK
;
A
#
# COMPACT_ATOMS: atom_id res chain seq x y z
N MET A 1 0.76 1.60 17.66
CA MET A 1 1.47 0.58 16.84
C MET A 1 2.15 1.31 15.70
N SER A 2 3.37 0.92 15.35
CA SER A 2 4.22 1.69 14.45
C SER A 2 3.84 1.43 12.99
N SER A 3 3.44 2.45 12.24
CA SER A 3 3.14 2.42 10.80
C SER A 3 4.33 1.99 9.93
N TYR A 4 5.51 1.82 10.55
CA TYR A 4 6.78 1.54 9.89
C TYR A 4 6.76 0.34 8.94
N ALA A 5 6.07 -0.75 9.30
CA ALA A 5 6.03 -1.94 8.45
C ALA A 5 5.21 -1.69 7.17
N LEU A 6 4.06 -1.00 7.28
CA LEU A 6 3.25 -0.58 6.14
C LEU A 6 4.02 0.41 5.25
N GLU A 7 4.68 1.38 5.86
CA GLU A 7 5.48 2.37 5.13
C GLU A 7 6.66 1.71 4.40
N LYS A 8 7.33 0.75 5.03
CA LYS A 8 8.40 -0.02 4.39
C LYS A 8 7.87 -0.82 3.19
N ALA A 9 6.72 -1.48 3.33
CA ALA A 9 6.11 -2.23 2.23
C ALA A 9 5.76 -1.32 1.04
N MET A 10 5.06 -0.22 1.32
CA MET A 10 4.64 0.72 0.28
C MET A 10 5.81 1.49 -0.34
N TRP A 11 6.86 1.77 0.43
CA TRP A 11 8.12 2.31 -0.09
C TRP A 11 8.80 1.33 -1.06
N THR A 12 8.88 0.06 -0.68
CA THR A 12 9.52 -0.99 -1.49
C THR A 12 8.79 -1.16 -2.83
N VAL A 13 7.46 -1.14 -2.80
CA VAL A 13 6.60 -1.16 -3.99
C VAL A 13 6.76 0.11 -4.82
N GLY A 14 6.82 1.29 -4.19
CA GLY A 14 6.94 2.58 -4.88
C GLY A 14 8.31 2.83 -5.52
N THR A 15 9.37 2.20 -5.01
CA THR A 15 10.74 2.42 -5.47
C THR A 15 11.26 1.36 -6.44
N SER A 16 10.59 0.21 -6.55
CA SER A 16 11.01 -0.88 -7.42
C SER A 16 9.85 -1.39 -8.30
N PRO A 17 9.95 -1.23 -9.63
CA PRO A 17 8.95 -1.75 -10.57
C PRO A 17 8.76 -3.27 -10.46
N ALA A 18 9.83 -4.02 -10.16
CA ALA A 18 9.77 -5.46 -9.97
C ALA A 18 8.95 -5.83 -8.72
N GLU A 19 9.04 -5.03 -7.66
CA GLU A 19 8.27 -5.23 -6.43
C GLU A 19 6.80 -4.85 -6.63
N ALA A 20 6.53 -3.77 -7.38
CA ALA A 20 5.18 -3.44 -7.80
C ALA A 20 4.55 -4.55 -8.66
N GLU A 21 5.32 -5.21 -9.52
CA GLU A 21 4.84 -6.34 -10.31
C GLU A 21 4.54 -7.58 -9.44
N LYS A 22 5.44 -7.95 -8.52
CA LYS A 22 5.20 -9.03 -7.55
C LYS A 22 3.95 -8.76 -6.71
N PHE A 23 3.79 -7.52 -6.25
CA PHE A 23 2.61 -7.08 -5.53
C PHE A 23 1.35 -7.27 -6.38
N ARG A 24 1.35 -6.85 -7.66
CA ARG A 24 0.21 -7.05 -8.57
C ARG A 24 -0.15 -8.52 -8.78
N GLN A 25 0.84 -9.40 -8.88
CA GLN A 25 0.64 -10.82 -9.09
C GLN A 25 0.02 -11.51 -7.88
N SER A 26 0.43 -11.13 -6.66
CA SER A 26 -0.07 -11.75 -5.42
C SER A 26 0.05 -10.81 -4.21
N PRO A 27 -0.89 -9.87 -4.02
CA PRO A 27 -0.84 -8.90 -2.93
C PRO A 27 -0.82 -9.52 -1.53
N ALA A 28 -1.58 -10.60 -1.32
CA ALA A 28 -1.64 -11.31 -0.04
C ALA A 28 -0.30 -11.99 0.29
N ALA A 29 0.29 -12.71 -0.67
CA ALA A 29 1.60 -13.34 -0.48
C ALA A 29 2.72 -12.31 -0.31
N TYR A 30 2.57 -11.13 -0.93
CA TYR A 30 3.50 -10.02 -0.74
C TYR A 30 3.46 -9.47 0.69
N ALA A 31 2.26 -9.32 1.26
CA ALA A 31 2.09 -8.83 2.62
C ALA A 31 2.71 -9.76 3.70
N GLU A 32 2.78 -11.07 3.43
CA GLU A 32 3.44 -12.05 4.32
C GLU A 32 4.95 -11.82 4.49
N GLN A 33 5.59 -11.06 3.59
CA GLN A 33 7.02 -10.75 3.66
C GLN A 33 7.35 -9.68 4.71
N PHE A 34 6.33 -8.98 5.22
CA PHE A 34 6.47 -7.89 6.17
C PHE A 34 5.91 -8.31 7.52
N ASN A 35 6.49 -7.77 8.59
CA ASN A 35 6.01 -7.97 9.95
C ASN A 35 4.77 -7.10 10.22
N LEU A 36 3.67 -7.45 9.56
CA LEU A 36 2.36 -6.81 9.64
C LEU A 36 1.41 -7.65 10.48
N ASP A 37 0.54 -6.99 11.24
CA ASP A 37 -0.59 -7.68 11.87
C ASP A 37 -1.66 -8.09 10.83
N ALA A 38 -2.67 -8.85 11.29
CA ALA A 38 -3.71 -9.36 10.39
C ALA A 38 -4.47 -8.24 9.65
N ASP A 39 -4.77 -7.13 10.33
CA ASP A 39 -5.52 -6.02 9.75
C ASP A 39 -4.64 -5.19 8.80
N GLU A 40 -3.35 -5.05 9.12
CA GLU A 40 -2.35 -4.43 8.26
C GLU A 40 -2.12 -5.23 6.98
N LYS A 41 -2.04 -6.56 7.07
CA LYS A 41 -1.95 -7.44 5.91
C LYS A 41 -3.15 -7.29 4.98
N VAL A 42 -4.36 -7.26 5.55
CA VAL A 42 -5.58 -7.03 4.76
C VAL A 42 -5.56 -5.66 4.10
N SER A 43 -5.21 -4.60 4.83
CA SER A 43 -5.13 -3.26 4.25
C SER A 43 -4.09 -3.19 3.13
N LEU A 44 -2.91 -3.81 3.31
CA LEU A 44 -1.87 -3.85 2.29
C LEU A 44 -2.33 -4.63 1.06
N ALA A 45 -2.83 -5.84 1.23
CA ALA A 45 -3.26 -6.70 0.14
C ALA A 45 -4.41 -6.10 -0.69
N THR A 46 -5.27 -5.30 -0.06
CA THR A 46 -6.41 -4.64 -0.73
C THR A 46 -6.12 -3.22 -1.22
N LEU A 47 -4.90 -2.70 -0.97
CA LEU A 47 -4.56 -1.28 -1.15
C LEU A 47 -5.58 -0.34 -0.50
N ALA A 48 -5.99 -0.64 0.73
CA ALA A 48 -6.84 0.22 1.54
C ALA A 48 -6.05 1.41 2.08
N VAL A 49 -5.62 2.30 1.18
CA VAL A 49 -4.77 3.46 1.51
C VAL A 49 -5.40 4.39 2.55
N GLY A 50 -6.74 4.48 2.61
CA GLY A 50 -7.45 5.21 3.66
C GLY A 50 -7.26 4.59 5.05
N ASP A 51 -7.31 3.26 5.17
CA ASP A 51 -7.03 2.56 6.42
C ASP A 51 -5.57 2.73 6.84
N MET A 52 -4.64 2.59 5.90
CA MET A 52 -3.21 2.76 6.18
C MET A 52 -2.90 4.19 6.68
N ALA A 53 -3.48 5.20 6.05
CA ALA A 53 -3.31 6.59 6.48
C ALA A 53 -3.89 6.83 7.87
N ARG A 54 -5.06 6.27 8.18
CA ARG A 54 -5.66 6.34 9.53
C ARG A 54 -4.80 5.68 10.59
N ARG A 55 -4.02 4.66 10.22
CA ARG A 55 -3.02 4.00 11.10
C ARG A 55 -1.71 4.78 11.22
N GLY A 56 -1.59 5.92 10.55
CA GLY A 56 -0.44 6.82 10.66
C GLY A 56 0.61 6.68 9.56
N ALA A 57 0.35 5.87 8.52
CA ALA A 57 1.27 5.79 7.37
C ALA A 57 1.28 7.10 6.57
N SER A 58 2.46 7.51 6.10
CA SER A 58 2.63 8.72 5.30
C SER A 58 1.80 8.69 4.00
N THR A 59 0.90 9.66 3.85
CA THR A 59 -0.01 9.77 2.70
C THR A 59 0.73 9.93 1.37
N LEU A 60 1.85 10.65 1.37
CA LEU A 60 2.69 10.84 0.18
C LEU A 60 3.34 9.52 -0.26
N LEU A 61 3.76 8.70 0.69
CA LEU A 61 4.32 7.38 0.42
C LEU A 61 3.24 6.41 -0.09
N LEU A 62 2.04 6.46 0.49
CA LEU A 62 0.89 5.70 0.00
C LEU A 62 0.52 6.07 -1.43
N LEU A 63 0.55 7.36 -1.76
CA LEU A 63 0.33 7.84 -3.12
C LEU A 63 1.37 7.27 -4.09
N MET A 64 2.66 7.37 -3.75
CA MET A 64 3.75 6.85 -4.59
C MET A 64 3.61 5.35 -4.85
N GLY A 65 3.41 4.55 -3.79
CA GLY A 65 3.24 3.10 -3.93
C GLY A 65 1.96 2.75 -4.71
N PHE A 66 0.86 3.46 -4.49
CA PHE A 66 -0.39 3.23 -5.21
C PHE A 66 -0.22 3.49 -6.72
N MET A 67 0.46 4.57 -7.08
CA MET A 67 0.75 4.92 -8.47
C MET A 67 1.73 3.95 -9.12
N ALA A 68 2.70 3.40 -8.38
CA ALA A 68 3.58 2.36 -8.90
C ALA A 68 2.83 1.07 -9.25
N VAL A 69 1.81 0.71 -8.46
CA VAL A 69 0.98 -0.48 -8.70
C VAL A 69 -0.05 -0.24 -9.81
N ASN A 70 -0.83 0.85 -9.73
CA ASN A 70 -1.99 1.10 -10.60
C ASN A 70 -1.64 1.93 -11.85
N GLY A 71 -0.43 2.49 -11.92
CA GLY A 71 0.01 3.34 -13.00
C GLY A 71 -0.52 4.78 -12.93
N PRO A 72 -0.18 5.62 -13.92
CA PRO A 72 -0.42 7.06 -13.92
C PRO A 72 -1.89 7.48 -13.94
N GLY A 73 -2.82 6.58 -14.30
CA GLY A 73 -4.27 6.83 -14.25
C GLY A 73 -4.92 6.63 -12.87
N GLY A 74 -4.15 6.17 -11.88
CA GLY A 74 -4.68 5.73 -10.57
C GLY A 74 -5.10 6.85 -9.62
N MET A 75 -4.82 8.12 -9.91
CA MET A 75 -5.02 9.22 -8.94
C MET A 75 -6.49 9.37 -8.48
N GLY A 76 -7.45 9.24 -9.40
CA GLY A 76 -8.87 9.32 -9.05
C GLY A 76 -9.31 8.20 -8.11
N GLU A 77 -8.84 6.98 -8.37
CA GLU A 77 -9.11 5.82 -7.53
C GLU A 77 -8.41 5.92 -6.17
N TYR A 78 -7.18 6.45 -6.13
CA TYR A 78 -6.47 6.75 -4.90
C TYR A 78 -7.29 7.72 -4.03
N MET A 79 -7.74 8.85 -4.58
CA MET A 79 -8.55 9.82 -3.83
C MET A 79 -9.86 9.20 -3.33
N ARG A 80 -10.49 8.33 -4.13
CA ARG A 80 -11.71 7.62 -3.73
C ARG A 80 -11.44 6.72 -2.53
N ARG A 81 -10.40 5.88 -2.58
CA ARG A 81 -10.04 4.94 -1.51
C ARG A 81 -9.52 5.63 -0.25
N MET A 82 -8.85 6.77 -0.41
CA MET A 82 -8.38 7.60 0.69
C MET A 82 -9.54 8.16 1.52
N ASN A 83 -10.66 8.47 0.87
CA ASN A 83 -11.88 8.99 1.51
C ASN A 83 -12.88 7.91 1.91
N GLN A 84 -12.59 6.64 1.63
CA GLN A 84 -13.47 5.53 1.96
C GLN A 84 -13.33 5.19 3.46
N LYS A 85 -14.46 5.28 4.18
CA LYS A 85 -14.55 5.06 5.63
C LYS A 85 -14.61 3.59 5.98
#